data_AF-A0A2E9W7B5-F1
#
_entry.id   AF-A0A2E9W7B5-F1
#
_cell.length_a   1.000
_cell.length_b   1.000
_cell.length_c   1.000
_cell.angle_alpha   90.00
_cell.angle_beta   90.00
_cell.angle_gamma   90.00
#
_symmetry.space_group_name_H-M   'P 1'
#
loop_
_entity.id
_entity.type
_entity.pdbx_description
1 polymer ?
#
loop_
_entity_poly.entity_id
_entity_poly.type
_entity_poly.pdbx_seq_one_letter_code
_entity_poly.pdbx_strand_id
1 'polypeptide(L)'
;MPKALTLLLDFDDQYRRDVQQSHAFLHRRDRRFAQQQEEHKQPITVPAWLAVLHALNGQRRESGADPRLRHWRQARWVFAGLGTLLGVGFMLGLLWYDGSRQINLTLLIGLVALQLLLALFTSLQAWLGWQPWGSLLGPRQGDDPLAALRPALCARIAHTGGLLFAISGLLTLLALVVVQDLAFGWSTTLQTSADGYHQTVAALAQPWQSLWPAAVPSAELVSASQFYRLADTPADNPALLGTWWPFVLMLWLVYVLLPRLLLLMLAALQLRWQAGQALRAHPGWQGLFYRFETPWVETRGQEDSQPAPAAAQTVLSPLPDSATLIHWAGAAMEAPALLPRLSRDPAPLQRRAGGNNSLDEDAQVLEQTGARNQPVILITRGWEPPTGELSDFIVDARDHWPAATLLALVPLADEQGAALTDAGLLAQWQRFVDRQGDSQLLLCAPREQEPS
;
A
#
# COMPACT_ATOMS: atom_id res chain seq x y z
N MET A 1 -12.70 16.08 10.54
CA MET A 1 -12.33 14.69 10.14
C MET A 1 -10.80 14.62 10.08
N PRO A 2 -10.16 13.45 10.24
CA PRO A 2 -8.69 13.37 10.22
C PRO A 2 -8.17 13.65 8.80
N LYS A 3 -7.14 14.49 8.66
CA LYS A 3 -6.48 14.76 7.37
C LYS A 3 -6.03 13.48 6.64
N ALA A 4 -5.60 12.47 7.40
CA ALA A 4 -5.20 11.17 6.88
C ALA A 4 -6.32 10.41 6.15
N LEU A 5 -7.57 10.56 6.58
CA LEU A 5 -8.72 9.90 5.95
C LEU A 5 -9.02 10.54 4.59
N THR A 6 -8.98 11.87 4.53
CA THR A 6 -9.15 12.61 3.28
C THR A 6 -8.02 12.30 2.32
N LEU A 7 -6.78 12.20 2.80
CA LEU A 7 -5.63 11.80 1.97
C LEU A 7 -5.80 10.42 1.35
N LEU A 8 -6.29 9.44 2.12
CA LEU A 8 -6.56 8.09 1.61
C LEU A 8 -7.61 8.11 0.49
N LEU A 9 -8.70 8.85 0.68
CA LEU A 9 -9.78 8.95 -0.31
C LEU A 9 -9.33 9.70 -1.57
N ASP A 10 -8.62 10.82 -1.41
CA ASP A 10 -8.05 11.56 -2.54
C ASP A 10 -7.09 10.68 -3.35
N PHE A 11 -6.28 9.86 -2.68
CA PHE A 11 -5.37 8.92 -3.33
C PHE A 11 -6.10 7.81 -4.08
N ASP A 12 -7.11 7.19 -3.47
CA ASP A 12 -7.96 6.17 -4.10
C ASP A 12 -8.68 6.74 -5.34
N ASP A 13 -9.25 7.94 -5.24
CA ASP A 13 -9.92 8.61 -6.35
C ASP A 13 -8.96 8.91 -7.50
N GLN A 14 -7.75 9.39 -7.19
CA GLN A 14 -6.74 9.63 -8.21
C GLN A 14 -6.26 8.33 -8.84
N TYR A 15 -6.05 7.27 -8.05
CA TYR A 15 -5.66 5.96 -8.55
C TYR A 15 -6.71 5.39 -9.51
N ARG A 16 -8.00 5.46 -9.19
CA ARG A 16 -9.09 4.99 -10.08
C ARG A 16 -9.12 5.72 -11.41
N ARG A 17 -8.80 7.02 -11.42
CA ARG A 17 -8.67 7.80 -12.67
C ARG A 17 -7.43 7.37 -13.46
N ASP A 18 -6.33 7.13 -12.76
CA ASP A 18 -5.06 6.72 -13.36
C ASP A 18 -5.12 5.33 -13.99
N VAL A 19 -5.97 4.42 -13.49
CA VAL A 19 -6.19 3.08 -14.08
C VAL A 19 -6.60 3.15 -15.57
N GLN A 20 -7.25 4.23 -16.00
CA GLN A 20 -7.68 4.41 -17.39
C GLN A 20 -6.59 5.04 -18.29
N GLN A 21 -5.48 5.51 -17.72
CA GLN A 21 -4.40 6.19 -18.44
C GLN A 21 -3.31 5.21 -18.89
N SER A 22 -2.56 5.58 -19.93
CA SER A 22 -1.44 4.74 -20.39
C SER A 22 -0.29 4.74 -19.37
N HIS A 23 0.39 3.59 -19.24
CA HIS A 23 1.51 3.45 -18.31
C HIS A 23 2.63 4.48 -18.57
N ALA A 24 2.93 4.74 -19.86
CA ALA A 24 3.92 5.73 -20.27
C ALA A 24 3.54 7.16 -19.84
N PHE A 25 2.25 7.53 -19.95
CA PHE A 25 1.77 8.85 -19.51
C PHE A 25 1.93 9.02 -18.00
N LEU A 26 1.52 8.02 -17.21
CA LEU A 26 1.61 8.06 -15.75
C LEU A 26 3.06 8.16 -15.28
N HIS A 27 3.95 7.36 -15.88
CA HIS A 27 5.38 7.36 -15.54
C HIS A 27 6.02 8.72 -15.84
N ARG A 28 5.77 9.27 -17.04
CA ARG A 28 6.24 10.61 -17.42
C ARG A 28 5.75 11.69 -16.46
N ARG A 29 4.46 11.70 -16.12
CA ARG A 29 3.84 12.68 -15.22
C ARG A 29 4.44 12.62 -13.82
N ASP A 30 4.50 11.43 -13.25
CA ASP A 30 4.94 11.23 -11.87
C ASP A 30 6.46 11.45 -11.74
N ARG A 31 7.27 11.02 -12.73
CA ARG A 31 8.71 11.29 -12.74
C ARG A 31 9.03 12.78 -12.93
N ARG A 32 8.28 13.49 -13.77
CA ARG A 32 8.44 14.95 -13.93
C ARG A 32 8.17 15.68 -12.61
N PHE A 33 7.17 15.26 -11.85
CA PHE A 33 6.92 15.79 -10.51
C PHE A 33 8.10 15.54 -9.56
N ALA A 34 8.63 14.31 -9.53
CA ALA A 34 9.78 13.97 -8.69
C ALA A 34 11.02 14.82 -9.03
N GLN A 35 11.33 14.96 -10.32
CA GLN A 35 12.43 15.81 -10.81
C GLN A 35 12.26 17.28 -10.39
N GLN A 36 11.06 17.84 -10.52
CA GLN A 36 10.79 19.21 -10.08
C GLN A 36 10.98 19.38 -8.57
N GLN A 37 10.57 18.40 -7.76
CA GLN A 37 10.78 18.42 -6.31
C GLN A 37 12.28 18.33 -5.96
N GLU A 38 13.04 17.46 -6.65
CA GLU A 38 14.50 17.33 -6.51
C GLU A 38 15.22 18.64 -6.85
N GLU A 39 14.87 19.30 -7.97
CA GLU A 39 15.42 20.59 -8.40
C GLU A 39 15.20 21.69 -7.34
N HIS A 40 14.01 21.73 -6.73
CA HIS A 40 13.65 22.70 -5.70
C HIS A 40 14.08 22.28 -4.29
N LYS A 41 14.78 21.13 -4.13
CA LYS A 41 15.16 20.54 -2.84
C LYS A 41 13.98 20.35 -1.87
N GLN A 42 12.82 20.02 -2.40
CA GLN A 42 11.60 19.77 -1.64
C GLN A 42 11.36 18.26 -1.45
N PRO A 43 10.70 17.83 -0.36
CA PRO A 43 10.46 16.42 -0.10
C PRO A 43 9.37 15.85 -1.02
N ILE A 44 9.68 14.75 -1.69
CA ILE A 44 8.73 13.98 -2.50
C ILE A 44 7.72 13.31 -1.56
N THR A 45 6.50 13.86 -1.50
CA THR A 45 5.43 13.35 -0.64
C THR A 45 4.11 13.23 -1.40
N VAL A 46 3.31 12.22 -1.06
CA VAL A 46 1.99 12.00 -1.68
C VAL A 46 1.05 13.20 -1.55
N PRO A 47 0.97 13.92 -0.42
CA PRO A 47 0.16 15.14 -0.33
C PRO A 47 0.62 16.24 -1.30
N ALA A 48 1.93 16.42 -1.49
CA ALA A 48 2.46 17.39 -2.44
C ALA A 48 2.16 17.00 -3.89
N TRP A 49 2.32 15.71 -4.22
CA TRP A 49 1.97 15.16 -5.52
C TRP A 49 0.49 15.37 -5.85
N LEU A 50 -0.42 15.03 -4.92
CA LEU A 50 -1.85 15.28 -5.08
C LEU A 50 -2.17 16.77 -5.22
N ALA A 51 -1.48 17.65 -4.49
CA ALA A 51 -1.69 19.09 -4.60
C ALA A 51 -1.36 19.62 -6.00
N VAL A 52 -0.25 19.14 -6.60
CA VAL A 52 0.12 19.50 -7.99
C VAL A 52 -0.91 18.97 -8.99
N LEU A 53 -1.37 17.73 -8.84
CA LEU A 53 -2.39 17.16 -9.73
C LEU A 53 -3.73 17.89 -9.64
N HIS A 54 -4.16 18.25 -8.42
CA HIS A 54 -5.38 19.03 -8.24
C HIS A 54 -5.29 20.43 -8.85
N ALA A 55 -4.11 21.07 -8.76
CA ALA A 55 -3.86 22.35 -9.40
C ALA A 55 -3.94 22.27 -10.94
N LEU A 56 -3.37 21.21 -11.53
CA LEU A 56 -3.38 20.99 -12.99
C LEU A 56 -4.76 20.66 -13.55
N ASN A 57 -5.56 19.88 -12.83
CA ASN A 57 -6.89 19.48 -13.27
C ASN A 57 -7.95 20.60 -13.16
N GLY A 58 -7.56 21.82 -12.80
CA GLY A 58 -8.50 22.92 -12.56
C GLY A 58 -9.51 22.62 -11.45
N GLN A 59 -9.29 21.55 -10.67
CA GLN A 59 -10.08 21.23 -9.50
C GLN A 59 -9.71 22.24 -8.42
N ARG A 60 -10.27 23.45 -8.52
CA ARG A 60 -10.58 24.24 -7.33
C ARG A 60 -11.38 23.30 -6.47
N ARG A 61 -10.69 22.74 -5.47
CA ARG A 61 -11.32 22.16 -4.32
C ARG A 61 -12.18 23.29 -3.77
N GLU A 62 -13.48 23.29 -4.09
CA GLU A 62 -14.42 23.83 -3.14
C GLU A 62 -13.99 23.19 -1.83
N SER A 63 -13.74 24.00 -0.81
CA SER A 63 -13.20 23.55 0.48
C SER A 63 -14.16 22.62 1.24
N GLY A 64 -15.09 21.98 0.52
CA GLY A 64 -16.03 20.98 0.97
C GLY A 64 -15.33 19.68 1.35
N ALA A 65 -15.84 19.09 2.43
CA ALA A 65 -15.50 17.74 2.83
C ALA A 65 -16.02 16.74 1.79
N ASP A 66 -15.21 15.72 1.50
CA ASP A 66 -15.55 14.59 0.64
C ASP A 66 -16.99 14.09 0.87
N PRO A 67 -17.82 13.92 -0.20
CA PRO A 67 -19.20 13.46 -0.07
C PRO A 67 -19.33 12.11 0.63
N ARG A 68 -18.37 11.18 0.48
CA ARG A 68 -18.34 9.88 1.18
C ARG A 68 -18.25 10.07 2.70
N LEU A 69 -17.65 11.16 3.18
CA LEU A 69 -17.55 11.48 4.60
C LEU A 69 -18.75 12.26 5.15
N ARG A 70 -19.68 12.70 4.29
CA ARG A 70 -20.84 13.50 4.70
C ARG A 70 -21.73 12.75 5.66
N HIS A 71 -22.08 11.51 5.35
CA HIS A 71 -22.96 10.70 6.19
C HIS A 71 -22.30 10.40 7.56
N TRP A 72 -21.00 10.10 7.60
CA TRP A 72 -20.25 9.91 8.86
C TRP A 72 -20.22 11.18 9.71
N ARG A 73 -20.06 12.36 9.08
CA ARG A 73 -20.14 13.66 9.78
C ARG A 73 -21.54 13.93 10.33
N GLN A 74 -22.57 13.69 9.53
CA GLN A 74 -23.96 13.86 9.94
C GLN A 74 -24.29 12.92 11.09
N ALA A 75 -23.99 11.62 10.97
CA ALA A 75 -24.18 10.65 12.03
C ALA A 75 -23.48 11.07 13.33
N ARG A 76 -22.24 11.58 13.26
CA ARG A 76 -21.54 12.10 14.45
C ARG A 76 -22.32 13.24 15.13
N TRP A 77 -22.86 14.18 14.37
CA TRP A 77 -23.62 15.30 14.94
C TRP A 77 -25.00 14.87 15.46
N VAL A 78 -25.66 13.92 14.79
CA VAL A 78 -26.91 13.31 15.28
C VAL A 78 -26.67 12.62 16.61
N PHE A 79 -25.62 11.79 16.72
CA PHE A 79 -25.26 11.14 17.98
C PHE A 79 -24.82 12.13 19.06
N ALA A 80 -24.15 13.22 18.70
CA ALA A 80 -23.81 14.28 19.65
C ALA A 80 -25.07 14.98 20.21
N GLY A 81 -26.02 15.32 19.35
CA GLY A 81 -27.31 15.90 19.75
C GLY A 81 -28.14 14.93 20.60
N LEU A 82 -28.27 13.68 20.16
CA LEU A 82 -28.97 12.63 20.89
C LEU A 82 -28.31 12.37 22.26
N GLY A 83 -26.98 12.29 22.30
CA GLY A 83 -26.23 12.14 23.55
C GLY A 83 -26.51 13.28 24.51
N THR A 84 -26.53 14.52 24.03
CA THR A 84 -26.86 15.70 24.84
C THR A 84 -28.27 15.62 25.44
N LEU A 85 -29.28 15.33 24.61
CA LEU A 85 -30.67 15.20 25.06
C LEU A 85 -30.85 14.06 26.07
N LEU A 86 -30.26 12.90 25.77
CA LEU A 86 -30.30 11.75 26.67
C LEU A 86 -29.54 12.00 27.97
N GLY A 87 -28.44 12.77 27.96
CA GLY A 87 -27.67 13.08 29.16
C GLY A 87 -28.44 13.99 30.11
N VAL A 88 -29.09 15.03 29.59
CA VAL A 88 -30.00 15.88 30.37
C VAL A 88 -31.17 15.05 30.92
N GLY A 89 -31.88 14.32 30.06
CA GLY A 89 -33.03 13.52 30.48
C GLY A 89 -32.69 12.42 31.48
N PHE A 90 -31.55 11.75 31.29
CA PHE A 90 -31.05 10.74 32.21
C PHE A 90 -30.73 11.33 33.59
N MET A 91 -30.03 12.47 33.64
CA MET A 91 -29.68 13.08 34.91
C MET A 91 -30.90 13.67 35.63
N LEU A 92 -31.82 14.32 34.91
CA LEU A 92 -33.11 14.77 35.46
C LEU A 92 -33.93 13.61 36.04
N GLY A 93 -33.99 12.48 35.33
CA GLY A 93 -34.71 11.29 35.81
C GLY A 93 -34.02 10.60 36.98
N LEU A 94 -32.69 10.56 36.99
CA LEU A 94 -31.91 9.93 38.06
C LEU A 94 -31.96 10.72 39.36
N LEU A 95 -31.94 12.06 39.26
CA LEU A 95 -31.96 12.97 40.40
C LEU A 95 -33.36 13.54 40.67
N TRP A 96 -34.40 12.89 40.15
CA TRP A 96 -35.77 13.30 40.40
C TRP A 96 -36.05 13.29 41.92
N TYR A 97 -36.27 14.48 42.47
CA TYR A 97 -36.46 14.70 43.89
C TYR A 97 -37.73 15.53 44.12
N ASP A 98 -38.64 15.00 44.94
CA ASP A 98 -39.94 15.62 45.27
C ASP A 98 -40.03 15.93 46.78
N GLY A 99 -38.90 16.15 47.45
CA GLY A 99 -38.81 16.43 48.89
C GLY A 99 -39.03 15.21 49.80
N SER A 100 -39.80 14.22 49.35
CA SER A 100 -40.28 13.10 50.17
C SER A 100 -39.39 11.85 50.14
N ARG A 101 -38.49 11.71 49.16
CA ARG A 101 -37.69 10.49 48.94
C ARG A 101 -36.24 10.81 48.64
N GLN A 102 -35.32 10.07 49.25
CA GLN A 102 -33.88 10.19 48.98
C GLN A 102 -33.51 9.59 47.62
N ILE A 103 -32.51 10.18 46.95
CA ILE A 103 -31.94 9.67 45.71
C ILE A 103 -31.02 8.48 46.03
N ASN A 104 -31.26 7.32 45.40
CA ASN A 104 -30.52 6.09 45.71
C ASN A 104 -29.12 6.05 45.05
N LEU A 105 -28.08 6.16 45.86
CA LEU A 105 -26.68 6.11 45.42
C LEU A 105 -26.27 4.76 44.86
N THR A 106 -26.78 3.65 45.38
CA THR A 106 -26.42 2.31 44.88
C THR A 106 -26.86 2.15 43.43
N LEU A 107 -28.04 2.69 43.08
CA LEU A 107 -28.52 2.73 41.70
C LEU A 107 -27.62 3.61 40.82
N LEU A 108 -27.24 4.80 41.32
CA LEU A 108 -26.35 5.72 40.62
C LEU A 108 -24.98 5.08 40.33
N ILE A 109 -24.36 4.45 41.32
CA ILE A 109 -23.08 3.72 41.19
C ILE A 109 -23.21 2.61 40.15
N GLY A 110 -24.29 1.81 40.21
CA GLY A 110 -24.55 0.74 39.24
C GLY A 110 -24.70 1.26 37.81
N LEU A 111 -25.40 2.39 37.63
CA LEU A 111 -25.56 3.02 36.32
C LEU A 111 -24.25 3.62 35.80
N VAL A 112 -23.42 4.22 36.66
CA VAL A 112 -22.07 4.67 36.30
C VAL A 112 -21.20 3.49 35.85
N ALA A 113 -21.23 2.37 36.59
CA ALA A 113 -20.50 1.16 36.21
C ALA A 113 -20.99 0.59 34.86
N LEU A 114 -22.32 0.59 34.62
CA LEU A 114 -22.88 0.20 33.33
C LEU A 114 -22.43 1.12 32.20
N GLN A 115 -22.39 2.44 32.42
CA GLN A 115 -21.90 3.40 31.43
C GLN A 115 -20.44 3.15 31.05
N LEU A 116 -19.59 2.84 32.04
CA LEU A 116 -18.20 2.47 31.81
C LEU A 116 -18.08 1.16 31.02
N LEU A 117 -18.84 0.12 31.41
CA LEU A 117 -18.86 -1.17 30.72
C LEU A 117 -19.25 -1.01 29.25
N LEU A 118 -20.32 -0.25 28.97
CA LEU A 118 -20.78 0.01 27.61
C LEU A 118 -19.73 0.77 26.78
N ALA A 119 -19.01 1.72 27.39
CA ALA A 119 -17.93 2.44 26.72
C ALA A 119 -16.73 1.54 26.39
N LEU A 120 -16.35 0.64 27.32
CA LEU A 120 -15.30 -0.35 27.10
C LEU A 120 -15.70 -1.36 26.02
N PHE A 121 -16.93 -1.87 26.09
CA PHE A 121 -17.48 -2.81 25.10
C PHE A 121 -17.48 -2.20 23.69
N THR A 122 -17.90 -0.94 23.54
CA THR A 122 -17.88 -0.22 22.25
C THR A 122 -16.46 -0.14 21.66
N SER A 123 -15.46 0.05 22.52
CA SER A 123 -14.06 0.14 22.10
C SER A 123 -13.49 -1.23 21.73
N LEU A 124 -13.81 -2.27 22.52
CA LEU A 124 -13.42 -3.64 22.26
C LEU A 124 -14.03 -4.15 20.95
N GLN A 125 -15.31 -3.86 20.71
CA GLN A 125 -16.00 -4.20 19.47
C GLN A 125 -15.30 -3.59 18.24
N ALA A 126 -14.90 -2.31 18.32
CA ALA A 126 -14.19 -1.66 17.24
C ALA A 126 -12.77 -2.19 17.03
N TRP A 127 -12.09 -2.60 18.11
CA TRP A 127 -10.77 -3.22 18.02
C TRP A 127 -10.80 -4.61 17.38
N LEU A 128 -11.79 -5.43 17.73
CA LEU A 128 -12.01 -6.76 17.13
C LEU A 128 -12.59 -6.69 15.70
N GLY A 129 -13.00 -5.52 15.24
CA GLY A 129 -13.65 -5.34 13.93
C GLY A 129 -15.04 -5.97 13.84
N TRP A 130 -15.68 -6.29 14.97
CA TRP A 130 -16.98 -6.96 15.00
C TRP A 130 -18.10 -5.98 14.61
N GLN A 131 -18.83 -6.31 13.54
CA GLN A 131 -19.89 -5.46 12.97
C GLN A 131 -21.25 -6.18 12.93
N PRO A 132 -21.93 -6.37 14.06
CA PRO A 132 -23.25 -7.01 14.11
C PRO A 132 -24.31 -6.23 13.30
N TRP A 133 -24.13 -4.91 13.16
CA TRP A 133 -25.02 -4.02 12.41
C TRP A 133 -24.47 -3.64 11.02
N GLY A 134 -23.55 -4.43 10.47
CA GLY A 134 -22.88 -4.12 9.19
C GLY A 134 -23.83 -3.96 8.01
N SER A 135 -24.99 -4.63 8.03
CA SER A 135 -26.03 -4.54 7.00
C SER A 135 -26.70 -3.15 6.93
N LEU A 136 -26.80 -2.44 8.06
CA LEU A 136 -27.37 -1.08 8.12
C LEU A 136 -26.42 -0.01 7.58
N LEU A 137 -25.12 -0.32 7.49
CA LEU A 137 -24.08 0.58 7.00
C LEU A 137 -23.91 0.55 5.47
N GLY A 138 -24.81 -0.14 4.77
CA GLY A 138 -24.85 -0.25 3.31
C GLY A 138 -24.06 -1.44 2.76
N PRO A 139 -24.30 -1.81 1.49
CA PRO A 139 -23.67 -2.97 0.87
C PRO A 139 -22.14 -2.83 0.88
N ARG A 140 -21.48 -3.97 1.15
CA ARG A 140 -20.03 -4.12 1.12
C ARG A 140 -19.60 -4.18 -0.35
N GLN A 141 -19.44 -3.03 -1.00
CA GLN A 141 -18.79 -3.01 -2.32
C GLN A 141 -17.32 -3.42 -2.13
N GLY A 142 -16.84 -4.33 -2.99
CA GLY A 142 -15.54 -4.99 -2.83
C GLY A 142 -14.33 -4.04 -2.76
N ASP A 143 -14.47 -2.82 -3.28
CA ASP A 143 -13.40 -1.81 -3.36
C ASP A 143 -13.65 -0.56 -2.48
N ASP A 144 -14.41 -0.66 -1.39
CA ASP A 144 -14.57 0.50 -0.48
C ASP A 144 -13.31 0.73 0.37
N PRO A 145 -12.52 1.81 0.16
CA PRO A 145 -11.32 2.09 0.95
C PRO A 145 -11.63 2.36 2.42
N LEU A 146 -12.89 2.64 2.77
CA LEU A 146 -13.34 2.87 4.14
C LEU A 146 -13.70 1.57 4.87
N ALA A 147 -13.82 0.43 4.20
CA ALA A 147 -14.32 -0.81 4.80
C ALA A 147 -13.54 -1.23 6.06
N ALA A 148 -12.21 -1.15 6.01
CA ALA A 148 -11.33 -1.45 7.14
C ALA A 148 -11.43 -0.42 8.28
N LEU A 149 -11.87 0.80 7.97
CA LEU A 149 -11.95 1.93 8.90
C LEU A 149 -13.34 2.07 9.56
N ARG A 150 -14.36 1.38 9.03
CA ARG A 150 -15.75 1.42 9.53
C ARG A 150 -15.86 1.17 11.04
N PRO A 151 -15.21 0.15 11.66
CA PRO A 151 -15.31 -0.06 13.11
C PRO A 151 -14.79 1.14 13.92
N ALA A 152 -13.64 1.69 13.55
CA ALA A 152 -13.04 2.84 14.22
C ALA A 152 -13.87 4.12 14.03
N LEU A 153 -14.48 4.30 12.86
CA LEU A 153 -15.41 5.40 12.60
C LEU A 153 -16.66 5.30 13.48
N CYS A 154 -17.26 4.11 13.60
CA CYS A 154 -18.41 3.85 14.47
C CYS A 154 -18.07 4.11 15.94
N ALA A 155 -16.97 3.57 16.47
CA ALA A 155 -16.54 3.82 17.84
C ALA A 155 -16.33 5.31 18.11
N ARG A 156 -15.71 6.04 17.18
CA ARG A 156 -15.52 7.48 17.33
C ARG A 156 -16.85 8.23 17.40
N ILE A 157 -17.85 7.84 16.60
CA ILE A 157 -19.19 8.43 16.64
C ILE A 157 -19.86 8.14 17.98
N ALA A 158 -19.86 6.87 18.40
CA ALA A 158 -20.45 6.44 19.67
C ALA A 158 -19.80 7.15 20.87
N HIS A 159 -18.47 7.25 20.90
CA HIS A 159 -17.75 7.97 21.96
C HIS A 159 -17.98 9.48 21.92
N THR A 160 -18.20 10.08 20.74
CA THR A 160 -18.59 11.49 20.66
C THR A 160 -19.96 11.68 21.30
N GLY A 161 -20.96 10.88 20.92
CA GLY A 161 -22.29 10.93 21.53
C GLY A 161 -22.26 10.68 23.04
N GLY A 162 -21.54 9.64 23.46
CA GLY A 162 -21.36 9.31 24.88
C GLY A 162 -20.64 10.39 25.68
N LEU A 163 -19.66 11.09 25.08
CA LEU A 163 -18.99 12.21 25.73
C LEU A 163 -19.95 13.39 25.93
N LEU A 164 -20.77 13.72 24.93
CA LEU A 164 -21.78 14.77 25.06
C LEU A 164 -22.88 14.39 26.07
N PHE A 165 -23.24 13.11 26.14
CA PHE A 165 -24.07 12.57 27.24
C PHE A 165 -23.43 12.81 28.61
N ALA A 166 -22.15 12.49 28.77
CA ALA A 166 -21.45 12.67 30.03
C ALA A 166 -21.33 14.16 30.43
N ILE A 167 -21.02 15.05 29.48
CA ILE A 167 -20.91 16.50 29.72
C ILE A 167 -22.27 17.09 30.06
N SER A 168 -23.31 16.79 29.28
CA SER A 168 -24.65 17.33 29.54
C SER A 168 -25.25 16.81 30.85
N GLY A 169 -25.06 15.52 31.15
CA GLY A 169 -25.43 14.94 32.44
C GLY A 169 -24.70 15.63 33.60
N LEU A 170 -23.38 15.85 33.48
CA LEU A 170 -22.58 16.56 34.47
C LEU A 170 -23.07 17.99 34.71
N LEU A 171 -23.33 18.75 33.64
CA LEU A 171 -23.85 20.12 33.74
C LEU A 171 -25.24 20.14 34.39
N THR A 172 -26.07 19.14 34.08
CA THR A 172 -27.41 18.99 34.69
C THR A 172 -27.30 18.66 36.18
N LEU A 173 -26.39 17.76 36.58
CA LEU A 173 -26.09 17.47 37.98
C LEU A 173 -25.70 18.74 38.72
N LEU A 174 -24.75 19.52 38.18
CA LEU A 174 -24.30 20.77 38.79
C LEU A 174 -25.44 21.79 38.91
N ALA A 175 -26.26 21.93 37.86
CA ALA A 175 -27.42 22.82 37.90
C ALA A 175 -28.44 22.41 38.97
N LEU A 176 -28.74 21.11 39.09
CA LEU A 176 -29.67 20.59 40.09
C LEU A 176 -29.11 20.73 41.51
N VAL A 177 -27.82 20.47 41.73
CA VAL A 177 -27.17 20.67 43.05
C VAL A 177 -27.22 22.14 43.48
N VAL A 178 -27.15 23.09 42.53
CA VAL A 178 -27.21 24.53 42.84
C VAL A 178 -28.65 25.01 43.10
N VAL A 179 -29.63 24.43 42.41
CA VAL A 179 -31.03 24.89 42.44
C VAL A 179 -31.89 24.11 43.45
N GLN A 180 -31.57 22.86 43.72
CA GLN A 180 -32.36 21.95 44.55
C GLN A 180 -31.54 21.47 45.76
N ASP A 181 -32.19 21.41 46.93
CA ASP A 181 -31.65 20.76 48.12
C ASP A 181 -31.76 19.23 47.98
N LEU A 182 -30.86 18.66 47.18
CA LEU A 182 -30.86 17.22 46.90
C LEU A 182 -30.48 16.42 48.15
N ALA A 183 -31.35 15.50 48.56
CA ALA A 183 -31.04 14.54 49.62
C ALA A 183 -30.66 13.18 49.03
N PHE A 184 -29.42 12.78 49.28
CA PHE A 184 -28.86 11.51 48.81
C PHE A 184 -28.89 10.45 49.91
N GLY A 185 -29.13 9.19 49.53
CA GLY A 185 -29.10 8.07 50.45
C GLY A 185 -28.77 6.77 49.76
N TRP A 186 -28.52 5.71 50.53
CA TRP A 186 -28.27 4.39 49.96
C TRP A 186 -29.20 3.35 50.57
N SER A 187 -29.64 2.45 49.70
CA SER A 187 -30.24 1.18 50.08
C SER A 187 -29.76 0.12 49.10
N THR A 188 -29.55 -1.09 49.59
CA THR A 188 -29.15 -2.25 48.79
C THR A 188 -29.98 -3.46 49.22
N THR A 189 -30.32 -4.31 48.26
CA THR A 189 -31.01 -5.59 48.52
C THR A 189 -30.05 -6.64 49.08
N LEU A 190 -28.75 -6.48 48.84
CA LEU A 190 -27.71 -7.25 49.51
C LEU A 190 -27.62 -6.74 50.96
N GLN A 191 -27.73 -7.62 51.96
CA GLN A 191 -27.68 -7.27 53.38
C GLN A 191 -26.28 -6.79 53.81
N THR A 192 -25.81 -5.68 53.25
CA THR A 192 -24.49 -5.11 53.51
C THR A 192 -24.58 -4.14 54.70
N SER A 193 -23.65 -4.27 55.65
CA SER A 193 -23.52 -3.31 56.76
C SER A 193 -23.05 -1.94 56.27
N ALA A 194 -23.32 -0.89 57.04
CA ALA A 194 -22.83 0.47 56.75
C ALA A 194 -21.29 0.51 56.60
N ASP A 195 -20.56 -0.27 57.42
CA ASP A 195 -19.10 -0.38 57.33
C ASP A 195 -18.64 -0.97 55.98
N GLY A 196 -19.31 -2.02 55.49
CA GLY A 196 -19.02 -2.62 54.19
C GLY A 196 -19.31 -1.68 53.01
N TYR A 197 -20.40 -0.91 53.11
CA TYR A 197 -20.72 0.10 52.11
C TYR A 197 -19.70 1.24 52.10
N HIS A 198 -19.30 1.73 53.28
CA HIS A 198 -18.26 2.76 53.41
C HIS A 198 -16.93 2.30 52.81
N GLN A 199 -16.50 1.06 53.05
CA GLN A 199 -15.30 0.50 52.42
C GLN A 199 -15.39 0.49 50.88
N THR A 200 -16.56 0.14 50.33
CA THR A 200 -16.78 0.11 48.87
C THR A 200 -16.69 1.52 48.27
N VAL A 201 -17.36 2.49 48.90
CA VAL A 201 -17.37 3.89 48.48
C VAL A 201 -15.97 4.52 48.60
N ALA A 202 -15.24 4.21 49.68
CA ALA A 202 -13.86 4.65 49.87
C ALA A 202 -12.91 4.02 48.84
N ALA A 203 -13.14 2.77 48.44
CA ALA A 203 -12.39 2.10 47.38
C ALA A 203 -12.66 2.76 46.00
N LEU A 204 -13.90 3.13 45.71
CA LEU A 204 -14.24 3.90 44.51
C LEU A 204 -13.64 5.32 44.53
N ALA A 205 -13.47 5.92 45.71
CA ALA A 205 -12.90 7.26 45.84
C ALA A 205 -11.38 7.34 45.77
N GLN A 206 -10.68 6.20 45.71
CA GLN A 206 -9.21 6.13 45.63
C GLN A 206 -8.57 7.05 44.56
N PRO A 207 -9.13 7.21 43.34
CA PRO A 207 -8.48 8.01 42.31
C PRO A 207 -8.41 9.51 42.63
N TRP A 208 -9.22 10.02 43.56
CA TRP A 208 -9.27 11.44 43.90
C TRP A 208 -9.09 11.75 45.38
N GLN A 209 -8.96 10.75 46.24
CA GLN A 209 -8.81 10.94 47.68
C GLN A 209 -7.71 11.94 48.06
N SER A 210 -6.60 11.97 47.30
CA SER A 210 -5.47 12.87 47.54
C SER A 210 -5.68 14.27 46.95
N LEU A 211 -6.49 14.40 45.89
CA LEU A 211 -6.78 15.68 45.24
C LEU A 211 -7.90 16.44 45.96
N TRP A 212 -8.93 15.72 46.41
CA TRP A 212 -10.09 16.30 47.09
C TRP A 212 -10.60 15.36 48.20
N PRO A 213 -9.98 15.38 49.38
CA PRO A 213 -10.37 14.53 50.51
C PRO A 213 -11.82 14.76 50.96
N ALA A 214 -12.33 15.99 50.85
CA ALA A 214 -13.72 16.31 51.18
C ALA A 214 -14.75 15.69 50.23
N ALA A 215 -14.32 15.15 49.07
CA ALA A 215 -15.17 14.35 48.19
C ALA A 215 -15.12 12.84 48.49
N VAL A 216 -14.52 12.45 49.62
CA VAL A 216 -14.56 11.10 50.17
C VAL A 216 -15.63 11.05 51.27
N PRO A 217 -16.68 10.23 51.12
CA PRO A 217 -17.74 10.10 52.12
C PRO A 217 -17.22 9.55 53.45
N SER A 218 -17.57 10.20 54.56
CA SER A 218 -17.21 9.74 55.90
C SER A 218 -18.08 8.56 56.37
N ALA A 219 -17.58 7.78 57.33
CA ALA A 219 -18.36 6.68 57.93
C ALA A 219 -19.68 7.19 58.56
N GLU A 220 -19.65 8.37 59.19
CA GLU A 220 -20.83 9.03 59.74
C GLU A 220 -21.86 9.34 58.65
N LEU A 221 -21.42 9.94 57.53
CA LEU A 221 -22.30 10.22 56.39
C LEU A 221 -22.93 8.95 55.81
N VAL A 222 -22.16 7.86 55.69
CA VAL A 222 -22.68 6.58 55.21
C VAL A 222 -23.71 6.01 56.17
N SER A 223 -23.45 5.98 57.48
CA SER A 223 -24.40 5.48 58.47
C SER A 223 -25.71 6.28 58.51
N ALA A 224 -25.62 7.61 58.48
CA ALA A 224 -26.76 8.52 58.55
C ALA A 224 -27.63 8.54 57.27
N SER A 225 -27.06 8.12 56.14
CA SER A 225 -27.73 8.11 54.83
C SER A 225 -28.30 6.74 54.42
N GLN A 226 -28.25 5.76 55.33
CA GLN A 226 -28.88 4.46 55.14
C GLN A 226 -30.39 4.58 55.34
N PHE A 227 -31.20 4.13 54.37
CA PHE A 227 -32.65 4.16 54.50
C PHE A 227 -33.31 2.82 54.12
N TYR A 228 -34.42 2.49 54.78
CA TYR A 228 -35.23 1.31 54.48
C TYR A 228 -36.58 1.74 53.91
N ARG A 229 -36.93 1.22 52.73
CA ARG A 229 -38.12 1.65 51.97
C ARG A 229 -39.46 1.36 52.66
N LEU A 230 -39.46 0.56 53.73
CA LEU A 230 -40.62 0.18 54.56
C LEU A 230 -40.67 0.93 55.89
N ALA A 231 -39.63 1.68 56.27
CA ALA A 231 -39.60 2.46 57.49
C ALA A 231 -39.88 3.93 57.11
N ASP A 232 -41.06 4.45 57.47
CA ASP A 232 -41.40 5.87 57.41
C ASP A 232 -40.65 6.63 58.52
N THR A 233 -39.33 6.56 58.52
CA THR A 233 -38.49 7.40 59.38
C THR A 233 -38.09 8.60 58.54
N PRO A 234 -38.58 9.82 58.85
CA PRO A 234 -38.14 11.03 58.17
C PRO A 234 -36.62 11.14 58.30
N ALA A 235 -35.96 11.67 57.26
CA ALA A 235 -34.52 11.87 57.29
C ALA A 235 -34.16 12.84 58.42
N ASP A 236 -33.46 12.36 59.45
CA ASP A 236 -33.14 13.14 60.64
C ASP A 236 -32.29 14.39 60.35
N ASN A 237 -31.58 14.46 59.22
CA ASN A 237 -30.76 15.61 58.81
C ASN A 237 -30.59 15.75 57.28
N PRO A 238 -31.51 16.42 56.55
CA PRO A 238 -31.43 16.58 55.10
C PRO A 238 -30.17 17.35 54.63
N ALA A 239 -29.67 18.31 55.43
CA ALA A 239 -28.45 19.05 55.12
C ALA A 239 -27.20 18.14 55.05
N LEU A 240 -27.13 17.14 55.92
CA LEU A 240 -26.04 16.16 55.94
C LEU A 240 -26.14 15.23 54.72
N LEU A 241 -27.34 14.83 54.33
CA LEU A 241 -27.57 14.02 53.12
C LEU A 241 -27.19 14.75 51.83
N GLY A 242 -27.29 16.08 51.80
CA GLY A 242 -26.82 16.89 50.67
C GLY A 242 -25.32 16.80 50.42
N THR A 243 -24.51 16.47 51.45
CA THR A 243 -23.03 16.47 51.35
C THR A 243 -22.45 15.34 50.49
N TRP A 244 -23.28 14.45 49.95
CA TRP A 244 -22.87 13.42 48.98
C TRP A 244 -22.53 13.95 47.59
N TRP A 245 -22.97 15.16 47.23
CA TRP A 245 -22.78 15.70 45.87
C TRP A 245 -21.32 15.75 45.39
N PRO A 246 -20.27 16.04 46.21
CA PRO A 246 -18.90 16.04 45.75
C PRO A 246 -18.42 14.63 45.36
N PHE A 247 -18.85 13.61 46.10
CA PHE A 247 -18.58 12.22 45.75
C PHE A 247 -19.26 11.84 44.41
N VAL A 248 -20.54 12.18 44.25
CA VAL A 248 -21.29 11.90 43.00
C VAL A 248 -20.65 12.61 41.81
N LEU A 249 -20.24 13.86 42.00
CA LEU A 249 -19.52 14.66 41.01
C LEU A 249 -18.22 13.97 40.57
N MET A 250 -17.37 13.58 41.53
CA MET A 250 -16.10 12.93 41.25
C MET A 250 -16.28 11.54 40.63
N LEU A 251 -17.27 10.77 41.09
CA LEU A 251 -17.64 9.49 40.51
C LEU A 251 -18.01 9.64 39.02
N TRP A 252 -18.83 10.63 38.67
CA TRP A 252 -19.21 10.89 37.27
C TRP A 252 -18.02 11.37 36.43
N LEU A 253 -17.21 12.28 36.96
CA LEU A 253 -16.02 12.80 36.28
C LEU A 253 -15.00 11.68 35.97
N VAL A 254 -14.68 10.85 36.96
CA VAL A 254 -13.60 9.86 36.87
C VAL A 254 -14.02 8.59 36.15
N TYR A 255 -15.27 8.14 36.32
CA TYR A 255 -15.72 6.86 35.76
C TYR A 255 -16.62 6.98 34.53
N VAL A 256 -17.18 8.16 34.23
CA VAL A 256 -17.98 8.38 33.02
C VAL A 256 -17.27 9.33 32.06
N LEU A 257 -16.92 10.53 32.49
CA LEU A 257 -16.39 11.57 31.59
C LEU A 257 -14.95 11.27 31.13
N LEU A 258 -14.04 11.06 32.07
CA LEU A 258 -12.61 10.84 31.79
C LEU A 258 -12.37 9.60 30.91
N PRO A 259 -12.96 8.42 31.17
CA PRO A 259 -12.74 7.25 30.34
C PRO A 259 -13.28 7.48 28.93
N ARG A 260 -14.41 8.18 28.77
CA ARG A 260 -14.94 8.53 27.45
C ARG A 260 -14.04 9.49 26.68
N LEU A 261 -13.43 10.47 27.36
CA LEU A 261 -12.45 11.36 26.75
C LEU A 261 -11.22 10.56 26.26
N LEU A 262 -10.68 9.68 27.09
CA LEU A 262 -9.54 8.83 26.76
C LEU A 262 -9.87 7.87 25.60
N LEU A 263 -11.02 7.21 25.63
CA LEU A 263 -11.45 6.28 24.58
C LEU A 263 -11.76 7.01 23.26
N LEU A 264 -12.32 8.22 23.31
CA LEU A 264 -12.49 9.06 22.10
C LEU A 264 -11.15 9.45 21.50
N MET A 265 -10.17 9.82 22.35
CA MET A 265 -8.81 10.11 21.93
C MET A 265 -8.19 8.87 21.26
N LEU A 266 -8.23 7.72 21.93
CA LEU A 266 -7.71 6.45 21.38
C LEU A 266 -8.38 6.08 20.06
N ALA A 267 -9.71 6.20 19.94
CA ALA A 267 -10.42 5.95 18.69
C ALA A 267 -9.98 6.92 17.57
N ALA A 268 -9.69 8.18 17.91
CA ALA A 268 -9.16 9.16 16.96
C ALA A 268 -7.72 8.83 16.52
N LEU A 269 -6.86 8.35 17.42
CA LEU A 269 -5.51 7.89 17.10
C LEU A 269 -5.55 6.61 16.25
N GLN A 270 -6.36 5.63 16.65
CA GLN A 270 -6.57 4.39 15.91
C GLN A 270 -7.01 4.67 14.47
N LEU A 271 -8.00 5.55 14.27
CA LEU A 271 -8.46 5.93 12.94
C LEU A 271 -7.36 6.60 12.10
N ARG A 272 -6.51 7.44 12.72
CA ARG A 272 -5.37 8.07 12.01
C ARG A 272 -4.34 7.03 11.60
N TRP A 273 -4.01 6.11 12.49
CA TRP A 273 -3.02 5.06 12.26
C TRP A 273 -3.50 4.08 11.19
N GLN A 274 -4.72 3.57 11.31
CA GLN A 274 -5.33 2.68 10.33
C GLN A 274 -5.48 3.35 8.96
N ALA A 275 -5.85 4.63 8.88
CA ALA A 275 -5.91 5.35 7.60
C ALA A 275 -4.51 5.46 6.94
N GLY A 276 -3.46 5.73 7.72
CA GLY A 276 -2.09 5.75 7.21
C GLY A 276 -1.54 4.37 6.84
N GLN A 277 -1.99 3.31 7.50
CA GLN A 277 -1.68 1.93 7.10
C GLN A 277 -2.42 1.55 5.81
N ALA A 278 -3.71 1.82 5.72
CA ALA A 278 -4.53 1.57 4.53
C ALA A 278 -3.96 2.30 3.31
N LEU A 279 -3.47 3.53 3.48
CA LEU A 279 -2.81 4.27 2.40
C LEU A 279 -1.52 3.59 1.91
N ARG A 280 -0.68 3.09 2.83
CA ARG A 280 0.57 2.39 2.49
C ARG A 280 0.33 1.00 1.92
N ALA A 281 -0.75 0.33 2.33
CA ALA A 281 -1.18 -0.95 1.81
C ALA A 281 -1.98 -0.84 0.50
N HIS A 282 -2.25 0.38 0.03
CA HIS A 282 -3.02 0.61 -1.19
C HIS A 282 -2.26 0.07 -2.42
N PRO A 283 -2.93 -0.61 -3.38
CA PRO A 283 -2.27 -1.22 -4.54
C PRO A 283 -1.46 -0.21 -5.38
N GLY A 284 -1.98 1.01 -5.55
CA GLY A 284 -1.27 2.09 -6.24
C GLY A 284 -0.06 2.68 -5.50
N TRP A 285 0.17 2.35 -4.23
CA TRP A 285 1.25 2.95 -3.44
C TRP A 285 2.63 2.59 -3.99
N GLN A 286 2.94 1.30 -4.14
CA GLN A 286 4.25 0.85 -4.62
C GLN A 286 4.51 1.31 -6.06
N GLY A 287 3.50 1.22 -6.93
CA GLY A 287 3.60 1.67 -8.32
C GLY A 287 3.91 3.16 -8.43
N LEU A 288 3.33 4.01 -7.57
CA LEU A 288 3.63 5.44 -7.56
C LEU A 288 5.10 5.72 -7.18
N PHE A 289 5.58 5.13 -6.08
CA PHE A 289 6.96 5.34 -5.63
C PHE A 289 7.99 4.79 -6.63
N TYR A 290 7.69 3.64 -7.25
CA TYR A 290 8.48 3.13 -8.36
C TYR A 290 8.60 4.16 -9.50
N ARG A 291 7.50 4.83 -9.89
CA ARG A 291 7.50 5.87 -10.92
C ARG A 291 8.22 7.16 -10.50
N PHE A 292 8.30 7.45 -9.20
CA PHE A 292 9.12 8.56 -8.70
C PHE A 292 10.61 8.28 -8.81
N GLU A 293 11.04 7.06 -8.48
CA GLU A 293 12.45 6.68 -8.42
C GLU A 293 13.02 6.31 -9.80
N THR A 294 12.24 5.62 -10.63
CA THR A 294 12.77 5.10 -11.89
C THR A 294 12.91 6.19 -12.96
N PRO A 295 14.09 6.34 -13.58
CA PRO A 295 14.28 7.29 -14.65
C PRO A 295 13.44 6.89 -15.87
N TRP A 296 12.66 7.84 -16.38
CA TRP A 296 11.98 7.69 -17.67
C TRP A 296 12.95 8.12 -18.77
N VAL A 297 13.51 7.15 -19.49
CA VAL A 297 14.28 7.43 -20.71
C VAL A 297 13.28 7.54 -21.84
N GLU A 298 12.89 8.76 -22.19
CA GLU A 298 12.38 9.00 -23.53
C GLU A 298 13.55 8.72 -24.47
N THR A 299 13.50 7.59 -25.18
CA THR A 299 14.10 7.52 -26.51
C THR A 299 13.32 8.52 -27.35
N ARG A 300 13.61 9.81 -27.19
CA ARG A 300 13.26 10.79 -28.21
C ARG A 300 13.96 10.28 -29.44
N GLY A 301 13.20 9.71 -30.36
CA GLY A 301 13.52 9.78 -31.77
C GLY A 301 13.51 11.27 -32.14
N GLN A 302 14.52 11.98 -31.67
CA GLN A 302 15.03 13.09 -32.42
C GLN A 302 15.69 12.39 -33.59
N GLU A 303 15.17 12.59 -34.80
CA GLU A 303 15.84 12.23 -36.05
C GLU A 303 17.15 13.03 -36.22
N ASP A 304 17.89 13.26 -35.13
CA ASP A 304 19.32 13.48 -35.21
C ASP A 304 19.87 12.16 -35.69
N SER A 305 20.01 12.08 -37.01
CA SER A 305 20.72 11.03 -37.72
C SER A 305 21.87 10.60 -36.83
N GLN A 306 21.81 9.37 -36.31
CA GLN A 306 22.96 8.78 -35.64
C GLN A 306 24.15 9.08 -36.55
N PRO A 307 25.24 9.70 -36.05
CA PRO A 307 26.46 9.75 -36.83
C PRO A 307 26.68 8.31 -37.28
N ALA A 308 26.66 8.08 -38.60
CA ALA A 308 26.85 6.74 -39.13
C ALA A 308 28.03 6.14 -38.37
N PRO A 309 27.86 5.00 -37.68
CA PRO A 309 28.93 4.43 -36.86
C PRO A 309 30.18 4.41 -37.73
N ALA A 310 31.27 5.00 -37.21
CA ALA A 310 32.51 5.24 -37.95
C ALA A 310 32.77 4.09 -38.91
N ALA A 311 33.00 4.40 -40.20
CA ALA A 311 33.13 3.40 -41.24
C ALA A 311 34.13 2.33 -40.79
N ALA A 312 33.61 1.14 -40.46
CA ALA A 312 34.45 0.02 -40.12
C ALA A 312 35.24 -0.31 -41.38
N GLN A 313 36.56 -0.38 -41.28
CA GLN A 313 37.37 -0.88 -42.39
C GLN A 313 37.03 -2.36 -42.54
N THR A 314 36.19 -2.67 -43.52
CA THR A 314 35.80 -4.05 -43.82
C THR A 314 36.99 -4.76 -44.45
N VAL A 315 37.55 -5.75 -43.76
CA VAL A 315 38.66 -6.56 -44.26
C VAL A 315 38.15 -7.97 -44.44
N LEU A 316 37.80 -8.32 -45.68
CA LEU A 316 37.44 -9.69 -46.03
C LEU A 316 38.71 -10.53 -46.15
N SER A 317 38.77 -11.61 -45.38
CA SER A 317 39.85 -12.60 -45.47
C SER A 317 39.57 -13.57 -46.62
N PRO A 318 40.61 -14.14 -47.26
CA PRO A 318 40.42 -15.19 -48.24
C PRO A 318 39.81 -16.42 -47.57
N LEU A 319 38.81 -17.01 -48.23
CA LEU A 319 38.11 -18.19 -47.71
C LEU A 319 39.08 -19.38 -47.59
N PRO A 320 39.29 -19.97 -46.40
CA PRO A 320 40.17 -21.11 -46.22
C PRO A 320 39.62 -22.35 -46.93
N ASP A 321 40.51 -23.25 -47.36
CA ASP A 321 40.09 -24.56 -47.86
C ASP A 321 39.57 -25.41 -46.70
N SER A 322 38.28 -25.72 -46.74
CA SER A 322 37.59 -26.51 -45.72
C SER A 322 36.69 -27.57 -46.35
N ALA A 323 36.68 -28.77 -45.80
CA ALA A 323 35.73 -29.83 -46.14
C ALA A 323 34.50 -29.84 -45.20
N THR A 324 34.27 -28.79 -44.39
CA THR A 324 33.20 -28.72 -43.39
C THR A 324 32.43 -27.41 -43.49
N LEU A 325 31.14 -27.50 -43.79
CA LEU A 325 30.22 -26.37 -43.97
C LEU A 325 29.09 -26.45 -42.95
N ILE A 326 28.84 -25.35 -42.23
CA ILE A 326 27.71 -25.19 -41.31
C ILE A 326 26.78 -24.12 -41.89
N HIS A 327 25.53 -24.49 -42.14
CA HIS A 327 24.49 -23.60 -42.65
C HIS A 327 23.65 -23.06 -41.48
N TRP A 328 23.92 -21.83 -41.06
CA TRP A 328 23.20 -21.20 -39.95
C TRP A 328 21.76 -20.88 -40.35
N ALA A 329 20.80 -21.33 -39.53
CA ALA A 329 19.36 -21.22 -39.79
C ALA A 329 18.95 -21.69 -41.20
N GLY A 330 19.72 -22.61 -41.80
CA GLY A 330 19.52 -23.15 -43.14
C GLY A 330 19.97 -22.26 -44.31
N ALA A 331 20.75 -21.22 -44.07
CA ALA A 331 21.24 -20.32 -45.12
C ALA A 331 21.92 -21.09 -46.28
N ALA A 332 21.46 -20.88 -47.52
CA ALA A 332 22.02 -21.49 -48.74
C ALA A 332 22.08 -23.04 -48.76
N MET A 333 21.28 -23.74 -47.94
CA MET A 333 21.17 -25.20 -47.97
C MET A 333 20.59 -25.72 -49.30
N GLU A 334 19.73 -24.94 -49.95
CA GLU A 334 19.04 -25.32 -51.18
C GLU A 334 19.79 -24.88 -52.46
N ALA A 335 21.03 -24.37 -52.32
CA ALA A 335 21.83 -23.82 -53.41
C ALA A 335 23.06 -24.70 -53.72
N PRO A 336 22.91 -25.88 -54.34
CA PRO A 336 24.04 -26.78 -54.64
C PRO A 336 25.08 -26.16 -55.58
N ALA A 337 24.69 -25.18 -56.39
CA ALA A 337 25.60 -24.42 -57.25
C ALA A 337 26.62 -23.57 -56.48
N LEU A 338 26.40 -23.33 -55.17
CA LEU A 338 27.29 -22.57 -54.30
C LEU A 338 28.45 -23.42 -53.75
N LEU A 339 28.30 -24.75 -53.69
CA LEU A 339 29.28 -25.66 -53.08
C LEU A 339 30.70 -25.48 -53.65
N PRO A 340 30.92 -25.41 -54.98
CA PRO A 340 32.26 -25.20 -55.55
C PRO A 340 32.89 -23.84 -55.17
N ARG A 341 32.07 -22.86 -54.80
CA ARG A 341 32.51 -21.52 -54.38
C ARG A 341 32.85 -21.44 -52.89
N LEU A 342 32.36 -22.40 -52.10
CA LEU A 342 32.59 -22.50 -50.66
C LEU A 342 33.70 -23.50 -50.30
N SER A 343 33.79 -24.63 -51.02
CA SER A 343 34.77 -25.67 -50.77
C SER A 343 35.39 -26.19 -52.07
N ARG A 344 36.68 -26.54 -52.03
CA ARG A 344 37.36 -27.29 -53.10
C ARG A 344 37.13 -28.80 -53.01
N ASP A 345 36.61 -29.28 -51.88
CA ASP A 345 36.24 -30.69 -51.74
C ASP A 345 34.99 -30.95 -52.60
N PRO A 346 34.99 -31.98 -53.46
CA PRO A 346 33.81 -32.33 -54.25
C PRO A 346 32.61 -32.80 -53.41
N ALA A 347 32.81 -33.19 -52.15
CA ALA A 347 31.75 -33.64 -51.25
C ALA A 347 31.99 -33.21 -49.78
N PRO A 348 31.89 -31.90 -49.48
CA PRO A 348 32.13 -31.40 -48.12
C PRO A 348 31.02 -31.87 -47.17
N LEU A 349 31.39 -32.06 -45.91
CA LEU A 349 30.46 -32.34 -44.81
C LEU A 349 29.58 -31.10 -44.57
N GLN A 350 28.29 -31.20 -44.91
CA GLN A 350 27.31 -30.15 -44.66
C GLN A 350 26.49 -30.47 -43.42
N ARG A 351 26.34 -29.47 -42.54
CA ARG A 351 25.50 -29.52 -41.35
C ARG A 351 24.66 -28.26 -41.24
N ARG A 352 23.48 -28.39 -40.63
CA ARG A 352 22.61 -27.27 -40.31
C ARG A 352 22.72 -27.00 -38.81
N ALA A 353 22.89 -25.74 -38.42
CA ALA A 353 22.86 -25.29 -37.03
C ALA A 353 21.90 -24.09 -36.89
N GLY A 354 21.34 -23.88 -35.70
CA GLY A 354 20.49 -22.73 -35.39
C GLY A 354 19.15 -22.67 -36.14
N GLY A 355 18.37 -21.62 -35.86
CA GLY A 355 17.02 -21.44 -36.39
C GLY A 355 16.01 -22.37 -35.73
N ASN A 356 15.54 -23.39 -36.45
CA ASN A 356 14.57 -24.37 -35.91
C ASN A 356 15.24 -25.59 -35.24
N ASN A 357 16.57 -25.63 -35.17
CA ASN A 357 17.29 -26.69 -34.45
C ASN A 357 17.14 -26.51 -32.94
N SER A 358 17.10 -27.63 -32.22
CA SER A 358 17.22 -27.65 -30.77
C SER A 358 18.69 -27.51 -30.32
N LEU A 359 18.91 -27.09 -29.08
CA LEU A 359 20.25 -26.96 -28.49
C LEU A 359 21.03 -28.29 -28.51
N ASP A 360 20.35 -29.42 -28.29
CA ASP A 360 20.97 -30.75 -28.34
C ASP A 360 21.44 -31.12 -29.76
N GLU A 361 20.69 -30.70 -30.79
CA GLU A 361 21.08 -30.89 -32.19
C GLU A 361 22.28 -30.02 -32.57
N ASP A 362 22.33 -28.78 -32.09
CA ASP A 362 23.46 -27.88 -32.32
C ASP A 362 24.73 -28.38 -31.60
N ALA A 363 24.62 -28.93 -30.39
CA ALA A 363 25.73 -29.58 -29.69
C ALA A 363 26.29 -30.78 -30.50
N GLN A 364 25.42 -31.61 -31.09
CA GLN A 364 25.86 -32.70 -31.96
C GLN A 364 26.57 -32.21 -33.23
N VAL A 365 26.16 -31.05 -33.77
CA VAL A 365 26.86 -30.44 -34.91
C VAL A 365 28.27 -29.99 -34.50
N LEU A 366 28.43 -29.40 -33.32
CA LEU A 366 29.74 -28.99 -32.80
C LEU A 366 30.68 -30.19 -32.64
N GLU A 367 30.21 -31.30 -32.07
CA GLU A 367 31.01 -32.53 -31.91
C GLU A 367 31.49 -33.09 -33.27
N GLN A 368 30.60 -33.11 -34.27
CA GLN A 368 30.90 -33.70 -35.58
C GLN A 368 31.83 -32.84 -36.45
N THR A 369 31.77 -31.51 -36.26
CA THR A 369 32.52 -30.55 -37.08
C THR A 369 33.90 -30.24 -36.48
N GLY A 370 34.01 -30.20 -35.15
CA GLY A 370 35.26 -29.92 -34.44
C GLY A 370 36.31 -31.02 -34.49
N ALA A 371 35.89 -32.29 -34.55
CA ALA A 371 36.78 -33.46 -34.47
C ALA A 371 37.79 -33.59 -35.63
N ARG A 372 37.65 -32.79 -36.70
CA ARG A 372 38.47 -32.90 -37.92
C ARG A 372 39.73 -32.02 -37.91
N ASN A 373 39.91 -31.14 -36.92
CA ASN A 373 41.04 -30.18 -36.85
C ASN A 373 41.27 -29.42 -38.18
N GLN A 374 40.20 -29.13 -38.91
CA GLN A 374 40.22 -28.39 -40.17
C GLN A 374 39.48 -27.07 -40.00
N PRO A 375 39.75 -26.04 -40.83
CA PRO A 375 38.92 -24.84 -40.85
C PRO A 375 37.45 -25.21 -41.03
N VAL A 376 36.53 -24.48 -40.41
CA VAL A 376 35.09 -24.68 -40.56
C VAL A 376 34.49 -23.42 -41.18
N ILE A 377 33.63 -23.58 -42.18
CA ILE A 377 32.94 -22.45 -42.82
C ILE A 377 31.51 -22.37 -42.28
N LEU A 378 31.15 -21.22 -41.69
CA LEU A 378 29.83 -20.94 -41.15
C LEU A 378 29.12 -19.93 -42.05
N ILE A 379 28.04 -20.37 -42.69
CA ILE A 379 27.31 -19.63 -43.72
C ILE A 379 26.09 -18.98 -43.08
N THR A 380 25.90 -17.68 -43.29
CA THR A 380 24.79 -16.89 -42.70
C THR A 380 24.08 -16.05 -43.76
N ARG A 381 22.86 -15.62 -43.44
CA ARG A 381 22.09 -14.65 -44.23
C ARG A 381 22.62 -13.24 -43.94
N GLY A 382 23.30 -12.64 -44.90
CA GLY A 382 23.95 -11.34 -44.73
C GLY A 382 22.99 -10.15 -44.60
N TRP A 383 21.74 -10.29 -45.08
CA TRP A 383 20.67 -9.29 -44.94
C TRP A 383 20.01 -9.31 -43.56
N GLU A 384 20.21 -10.36 -42.77
CA GLU A 384 19.74 -10.43 -41.39
C GLU A 384 20.85 -9.94 -40.45
N PRO A 385 20.51 -9.18 -39.39
CA PRO A 385 21.49 -8.78 -38.40
C PRO A 385 22.02 -10.02 -37.65
N PRO A 386 23.32 -10.07 -37.29
CA PRO A 386 23.85 -11.16 -36.48
C PRO A 386 23.14 -11.21 -35.12
N THR A 387 22.65 -12.40 -34.74
CA THR A 387 21.84 -12.62 -33.54
C THR A 387 22.70 -13.01 -32.34
N GLY A 388 22.13 -12.91 -31.14
CA GLY A 388 22.75 -13.42 -29.91
C GLY A 388 23.00 -14.93 -29.98
N GLU A 389 22.04 -15.70 -30.50
CA GLU A 389 22.17 -17.15 -30.69
C GLU A 389 23.36 -17.54 -31.57
N LEU A 390 23.66 -16.76 -32.62
CA LEU A 390 24.85 -16.98 -33.44
C LEU A 390 26.14 -16.72 -32.66
N SER A 391 26.13 -15.70 -31.79
CA SER A 391 27.26 -15.41 -30.90
C SER A 391 27.49 -16.56 -29.93
N ASP A 392 26.42 -17.05 -29.30
CA ASP A 392 26.47 -18.15 -28.33
C ASP A 392 26.99 -19.43 -29.01
N PHE A 393 26.51 -19.74 -30.23
CA PHE A 393 27.01 -20.88 -31.00
C PHE A 393 28.51 -20.76 -31.33
N ILE A 394 29.01 -19.57 -31.66
CA ILE A 394 30.44 -19.35 -31.90
C ILE A 394 31.24 -19.58 -30.61
N VAL A 395 30.74 -19.10 -29.46
CA VAL A 395 31.38 -19.33 -28.15
C VAL A 395 31.42 -20.81 -27.81
N ASP A 396 30.29 -21.51 -27.95
CA ASP A 396 30.22 -22.96 -27.71
C ASP A 396 31.17 -23.73 -28.64
N ALA A 397 31.27 -23.31 -29.92
CA ALA A 397 32.22 -23.90 -30.86
C ALA A 397 33.68 -23.70 -30.41
N ARG A 398 34.03 -22.55 -29.81
CA ARG A 398 35.37 -22.30 -29.27
C ARG A 398 35.70 -23.17 -28.06
N ASP A 399 34.71 -23.43 -27.22
CA ASP A 399 34.89 -24.27 -26.03
C ASP A 399 35.07 -25.75 -26.39
N HIS A 400 34.44 -26.21 -27.48
CA HIS A 400 34.48 -27.62 -27.89
C HIS A 400 35.58 -27.94 -28.91
N TRP A 401 36.00 -26.98 -29.74
CA TRP A 401 36.98 -27.22 -30.80
C TRP A 401 38.41 -26.91 -30.33
N PRO A 402 39.44 -27.49 -30.96
CA PRO A 402 40.82 -27.10 -30.68
C PRO A 402 41.03 -25.60 -30.93
N ALA A 403 41.81 -24.94 -30.07
CA ALA A 403 42.06 -23.49 -30.13
C ALA A 403 42.67 -22.99 -31.46
N ALA A 404 43.27 -23.87 -32.26
CA ALA A 404 43.82 -23.55 -33.58
C ALA A 404 42.80 -23.67 -34.74
N THR A 405 41.53 -23.95 -34.45
CA THR A 405 40.50 -24.21 -35.47
C THR A 405 40.00 -22.90 -36.06
N LEU A 406 40.35 -22.60 -37.31
CA LEU A 406 39.85 -21.42 -38.03
C LEU A 406 38.35 -21.53 -38.29
N LEU A 407 37.59 -20.48 -37.97
CA LEU A 407 36.17 -20.37 -38.27
C LEU A 407 35.97 -19.23 -39.28
N ALA A 408 35.56 -19.57 -40.49
CA ALA A 408 35.28 -18.60 -41.54
C ALA A 408 33.78 -18.29 -41.59
N LEU A 409 33.40 -17.10 -41.18
CA LEU A 409 32.03 -16.60 -41.24
C LEU A 409 31.76 -15.99 -42.63
N VAL A 410 30.78 -16.54 -43.35
CA VAL A 410 30.44 -16.15 -44.72
C VAL A 410 28.99 -15.65 -44.78
N PRO A 411 28.76 -14.33 -44.66
CA PRO A 411 27.45 -13.75 -44.89
C PRO A 411 27.16 -13.62 -46.39
N LEU A 412 26.01 -14.15 -46.82
CA LEU A 412 25.56 -14.11 -48.22
C LEU A 412 24.58 -12.97 -48.47
N ALA A 413 24.58 -12.40 -49.68
CA ALA A 413 23.63 -11.35 -50.05
C ALA A 413 22.21 -11.87 -50.29
N ASP A 414 22.08 -13.13 -50.71
CA ASP A 414 20.84 -13.80 -51.02
C ASP A 414 20.94 -15.32 -50.77
N GLU A 415 19.82 -16.03 -50.89
CA GLU A 415 19.78 -17.50 -50.74
C GLU A 415 20.45 -18.22 -51.93
N GLN A 416 20.71 -17.52 -53.04
CA GLN A 416 21.40 -18.04 -54.22
C GLN A 416 22.93 -18.04 -54.06
N GLY A 417 23.45 -17.44 -52.98
CA GLY A 417 24.87 -17.43 -52.64
C GLY A 417 25.68 -16.34 -53.32
N ALA A 418 25.03 -15.22 -53.66
CA ALA A 418 25.76 -14.01 -54.03
C ALA A 418 26.60 -13.49 -52.84
N ALA A 419 27.78 -12.95 -53.14
CA ALA A 419 28.63 -12.35 -52.12
C ALA A 419 27.97 -11.07 -51.56
N LEU A 420 28.00 -10.89 -50.25
CA LEU A 420 27.53 -9.64 -49.63
C LEU A 420 28.42 -8.47 -50.06
N THR A 421 27.85 -7.51 -50.79
CA THR A 421 28.56 -6.32 -51.32
C THR A 421 28.08 -5.01 -50.69
N ASP A 422 26.97 -5.03 -49.95
CA ASP A 422 26.47 -3.85 -49.23
C ASP A 422 27.44 -3.45 -48.11
N ALA A 423 28.02 -2.26 -48.23
CA ALA A 423 29.03 -1.76 -47.29
C ALA A 423 28.48 -1.56 -45.86
N GLY A 424 27.19 -1.24 -45.71
CA GLY A 424 26.55 -1.06 -44.41
C GLY A 424 26.37 -2.39 -43.68
N LEU A 425 25.88 -3.41 -44.39
CA LEU A 425 25.74 -4.76 -43.86
C LEU A 425 27.11 -5.40 -43.60
N LEU A 426 28.07 -5.27 -44.51
CA LEU A 426 29.43 -5.76 -44.29
C LEU A 426 30.08 -5.11 -43.06
N ALA A 427 29.91 -3.80 -42.86
CA ALA A 427 30.41 -3.13 -41.67
C ALA A 427 29.73 -3.63 -40.39
N GLN A 428 28.46 -4.03 -40.45
CA GLN A 428 27.76 -4.64 -39.33
C GLN A 428 28.33 -6.02 -38.99
N TRP A 429 28.58 -6.86 -39.99
CA TRP A 429 29.20 -8.18 -39.83
C TRP A 429 30.66 -8.09 -39.36
N GLN A 430 31.42 -7.12 -39.85
CA GLN A 430 32.78 -6.84 -39.37
C GLN A 430 32.76 -6.47 -37.88
N ARG A 431 31.89 -5.54 -37.46
CA ARG A 431 31.73 -5.18 -36.04
C ARG A 431 31.27 -6.33 -35.16
N PHE A 432 30.58 -7.33 -35.72
CA PHE A 432 30.20 -8.53 -35.00
C PHE A 432 31.41 -9.43 -34.77
N VAL A 433 32.19 -9.70 -35.83
CA VAL A 433 33.44 -10.47 -35.73
C VAL A 433 34.44 -9.80 -34.78
N ASP A 434 34.66 -8.49 -34.90
CA ASP A 434 35.57 -7.74 -34.03
C ASP A 434 35.17 -7.81 -32.55
N ARG A 435 33.86 -7.84 -32.27
CA ARG A 435 33.31 -7.95 -30.91
C ARG A 435 33.54 -9.31 -30.25
N GLN A 436 33.71 -10.38 -31.04
CA GLN A 436 34.03 -11.70 -30.49
C GLN A 436 35.46 -11.76 -29.95
N GLY A 437 36.36 -10.87 -30.42
CA GLY A 437 37.75 -10.83 -29.97
C GLY A 437 38.57 -12.08 -30.33
N ASP A 438 38.09 -12.89 -31.27
CA ASP A 438 38.73 -14.14 -31.69
C ASP A 438 39.59 -13.95 -32.94
N SER A 439 40.91 -14.12 -32.78
CA SER A 439 41.87 -14.08 -33.89
C SER A 439 41.69 -15.19 -34.94
N GLN A 440 40.96 -16.26 -34.60
CA GLN A 440 40.68 -17.40 -35.47
C GLN A 440 39.30 -17.31 -36.14
N LEU A 441 38.51 -16.26 -35.85
CA LEU A 441 37.25 -15.96 -36.51
C LEU A 441 37.49 -14.96 -37.65
N LEU A 442 37.26 -15.41 -38.88
CA LEU A 442 37.50 -14.62 -40.08
C LEU A 442 36.19 -14.26 -40.76
N LEU A 443 36.02 -12.99 -41.16
CA LEU A 443 34.96 -12.60 -42.08
C LEU A 443 35.43 -12.85 -43.52
N CYS A 444 34.70 -13.70 -44.25
CA CYS A 444 35.08 -14.16 -45.59
C CYS A 444 33.95 -13.95 -46.61
N ALA A 445 34.31 -13.92 -47.89
CA ALA A 445 33.36 -13.95 -49.00
C ALA A 445 33.44 -15.29 -49.76
N PRO A 446 32.35 -15.74 -50.41
CA PRO A 446 32.40 -16.91 -51.28
C PRO A 446 33.33 -16.64 -52.47
N ARG A 447 34.01 -17.68 -52.98
CA ARG A 447 34.97 -17.55 -54.08
C ARG A 447 34.27 -17.08 -55.37
N GLU A 448 34.99 -16.30 -56.17
CA GLU A 448 34.56 -15.95 -57.52
C GLU A 448 34.61 -17.21 -58.40
N GLN A 449 33.66 -17.36 -59.31
CA GLN A 449 33.71 -18.44 -60.31
C GLN A 449 34.89 -18.14 -61.25
N GLU A 450 35.89 -19.01 -61.30
CA GLU A 450 36.87 -18.96 -62.39
C GLU A 450 36.10 -19.15 -63.71
N PRO A 451 36.25 -18.25 -64.70
CA PRO A 451 35.64 -18.45 -66.00
C PRO A 451 36.28 -19.68 -66.64
N SER A 452 35.48 -20.74 -66.78
CA SER A 452 35.79 -21.94 -67.57
C SER A 452 36.11 -21.64 -69.02
#